data_AF-A0A951KPJ6-F1
#
_entry.id   AF-A0A951KPJ6-F1
#
_cell.length_a   1.000
_cell.length_b   1.000
_cell.length_c   1.000
_cell.angle_alpha   90.00
_cell.angle_beta   90.00
_cell.angle_gamma   90.00
#
_symmetry.space_group_name_H-M   'P 1'
#
loop_
_entity.id
_entity.type
_entity.pdbx_description
1 polymer ?
#
loop_
_entity_poly.entity_id
_entity_poly.type
_entity_poly.pdbx_seq_one_letter_code
_entity_poly.pdbx_strand_id
1 'polypeptide(L)'
;MHKIRLVGLLLLSVYLLAACGLPKALTTEQVVGSIPNDTPASEVIDAPDNATVNQPIKLTINTYGSSSCTTPDGTQVEVNGLTATITPLDRVPRPDSNVACTADLAARPHSVEVTFAEAGDAVIRVIGAGGEGVQTIKEQRITVTQ
;
A
#
# COMPACT_ATOMS: atom_id res chain seq x y z
N MET A 1 -38.51 -46.67 45.86
CA MET A 1 -37.37 -45.94 46.47
C MET A 1 -36.28 -45.76 45.43
N HIS A 2 -35.80 -44.53 45.28
CA HIS A 2 -34.90 -44.01 44.25
C HIS A 2 -33.52 -44.68 44.24
N LYS A 3 -32.93 -44.92 43.05
CA LYS A 3 -31.49 -44.69 42.76
C LYS A 3 -31.26 -44.40 41.28
N ILE A 4 -31.27 -43.11 40.94
CA ILE A 4 -30.64 -42.54 39.74
C ILE A 4 -29.12 -42.62 39.95
N ARG A 5 -28.35 -43.10 38.97
CA ARG A 5 -26.90 -42.90 38.93
C ARG A 5 -26.52 -42.15 37.66
N LEU A 6 -26.28 -40.84 37.87
CA LEU A 6 -25.56 -39.95 36.98
C LEU A 6 -24.21 -40.58 36.59
N VAL A 7 -24.09 -41.03 35.35
CA VAL A 7 -22.81 -41.31 34.70
C VAL A 7 -22.82 -40.47 33.43
N GLY A 8 -21.94 -39.48 33.36
CA GLY A 8 -21.74 -38.70 32.14
C GLY A 8 -21.92 -37.21 32.33
N LEU A 9 -21.10 -36.58 33.18
CA LEU A 9 -21.01 -35.11 33.16
C LEU A 9 -19.71 -34.59 33.79
N LEU A 10 -18.58 -35.25 33.57
CA LEU A 10 -17.31 -34.88 34.21
C LEU A 10 -16.07 -34.94 33.31
N LEU A 11 -16.25 -34.99 31.98
CA LEU A 11 -15.13 -35.00 31.03
C LEU A 11 -15.17 -33.88 29.96
N LEU A 12 -16.04 -32.87 30.09
CA LEU A 12 -16.13 -31.76 29.12
C LEU A 12 -15.68 -30.38 29.65
N SER A 13 -15.24 -30.28 30.90
CA SER A 13 -14.96 -28.97 31.56
C SER A 13 -13.50 -28.53 31.53
N VAL A 14 -12.56 -29.34 31.02
CA VAL A 14 -11.11 -29.05 31.14
C VAL A 14 -10.51 -28.44 29.86
N TYR A 15 -11.26 -28.29 28.77
CA TYR A 15 -10.73 -27.79 27.49
C TYR A 15 -10.90 -26.27 27.26
N LEU A 16 -11.39 -25.49 28.23
CA LEU A 16 -11.77 -24.08 28.00
C LEU A 16 -10.72 -23.02 28.39
N LEU A 17 -9.55 -23.39 28.92
CA LEU A 17 -8.61 -22.42 29.52
C LEU A 17 -7.29 -22.20 28.77
N ALA A 18 -7.11 -22.77 27.58
CA ALA A 18 -5.84 -22.66 26.83
C ALA A 18 -5.86 -21.64 25.66
N ALA A 19 -6.73 -20.63 25.70
CA ALA A 19 -6.85 -19.63 24.60
C ALA A 19 -6.26 -18.23 24.93
N CYS A 20 -5.76 -17.99 26.14
CA CYS A 20 -5.14 -16.71 26.51
C CYS A 20 -3.62 -16.78 26.36
N GLY A 21 -3.11 -16.50 25.16
CA GLY A 21 -1.66 -16.39 24.96
C GLY A 21 -1.18 -16.15 23.54
N LEU A 22 -2.05 -15.89 22.56
CA LEU A 22 -1.54 -15.48 21.26
C LEU A 22 -0.80 -14.15 21.43
N PRO A 23 0.49 -14.05 21.03
CA PRO A 23 1.14 -12.75 20.92
C PRO A 23 0.26 -11.88 20.02
N LYS A 24 -0.09 -10.68 20.49
CA LYS A 24 -0.76 -9.68 19.64
C LYS A 24 0.14 -9.50 18.43
N ALA A 25 -0.29 -10.01 17.27
CA ALA A 25 0.42 -9.78 16.02
C ALA A 25 0.66 -8.28 15.90
N LEU A 26 1.84 -7.88 15.43
CA LEU A 26 2.11 -6.47 15.14
C LEU A 26 1.02 -5.99 14.19
N THR A 27 0.17 -5.11 14.67
CA THR A 27 -0.97 -4.70 13.90
C THR A 27 -0.53 -3.61 12.94
N THR A 28 -0.61 -3.91 11.65
CA THR A 28 -0.33 -2.95 10.58
C THR A 28 -1.63 -2.44 9.98
N GLU A 29 -1.56 -1.30 9.33
CA GLU A 29 -2.62 -0.74 8.50
C GLU A 29 -2.07 -0.33 7.13
N GLN A 30 -2.96 -0.32 6.14
CA GLN A 30 -2.66 0.17 4.81
C GLN A 30 -3.07 1.64 4.74
N VAL A 31 -2.19 2.48 4.22
CA VAL A 31 -2.35 3.93 4.09
C VAL A 31 -1.92 4.37 2.70
N VAL A 32 -2.35 5.55 2.26
CA VAL A 32 -1.77 6.16 1.05
C VAL A 32 -0.31 6.47 1.34
N GLY A 33 0.57 6.09 0.43
CA GLY A 33 2.00 6.26 0.61
C GLY A 33 2.41 7.73 0.64
N SER A 34 3.39 8.04 1.48
CA SER A 34 3.80 9.42 1.73
C SER A 34 4.69 9.96 0.61
N ILE A 35 4.38 11.16 0.13
CA ILE A 35 5.13 11.89 -0.89
C ILE A 35 5.31 13.33 -0.38
N PRO A 36 6.54 13.70 0.04
CA PRO A 36 6.81 15.06 0.49
C PRO A 36 6.45 16.08 -0.59
N ASN A 37 5.88 17.21 -0.16
CA ASN A 37 5.36 18.23 -1.06
C ASN A 37 6.46 18.82 -1.97
N ASP A 38 7.67 18.93 -1.43
CA ASP A 38 8.87 19.48 -2.07
C ASP A 38 9.60 18.49 -2.99
N THR A 39 9.27 17.20 -2.96
CA THR A 39 9.86 16.21 -3.88
C THR A 39 9.44 16.48 -5.32
N PRO A 40 10.36 16.59 -6.29
CA PRO A 40 10.01 16.83 -7.69
C PRO A 40 9.35 15.59 -8.32
N ALA A 41 8.53 15.79 -9.36
CA ALA A 41 7.83 14.69 -10.03
C ALA A 41 8.78 13.62 -10.58
N SER A 42 9.96 14.01 -11.08
CA SER A 42 10.97 13.10 -11.63
C SER A 42 11.64 12.19 -10.59
N GLU A 43 11.53 12.51 -9.29
CA GLU A 43 12.00 11.61 -8.22
C GLU A 43 10.87 10.67 -7.74
N VAL A 44 9.62 11.07 -7.95
CA VAL A 44 8.43 10.29 -7.58
C VAL A 44 8.03 9.32 -8.68
N ILE A 45 8.15 9.72 -9.94
CA ILE A 45 7.67 9.00 -11.11
C ILE A 45 8.89 8.66 -11.96
N ASP A 46 9.27 7.38 -11.98
CA ASP A 46 10.19 6.85 -12.96
C ASP A 46 9.37 6.15 -14.06
N ALA A 47 9.35 6.80 -15.22
CA ALA A 47 8.57 6.41 -16.38
C ALA A 47 9.40 6.63 -17.65
N PRO A 48 9.24 5.78 -18.68
CA PRO A 48 9.85 6.06 -19.97
C PRO A 48 9.21 7.29 -20.62
N ASP A 49 10.00 8.07 -21.37
CA ASP A 49 9.49 9.24 -22.10
C ASP A 49 8.50 8.87 -23.23
N ASN A 50 8.58 7.63 -23.71
CA ASN A 50 7.79 7.14 -24.84
C ASN A 50 7.18 5.77 -24.53
N ALA A 51 6.02 5.51 -25.12
CA ALA A 51 5.31 4.24 -25.04
C ALA A 51 4.60 3.91 -26.35
N THR A 52 4.15 2.67 -26.48
CA THR A 52 3.39 2.20 -27.65
C THR A 52 1.96 1.88 -27.25
N VAL A 53 1.01 2.23 -28.12
CA VAL A 53 -0.41 1.90 -27.97
C VAL A 53 -0.60 0.41 -27.67
N ASN A 54 -1.46 0.10 -26.70
CA ASN A 54 -1.81 -1.25 -26.26
C ASN A 54 -0.62 -2.10 -25.74
N GLN A 55 0.54 -1.49 -25.47
CA GLN A 55 1.65 -2.15 -24.79
C GLN A 55 1.71 -1.75 -23.31
N PRO A 56 1.94 -2.71 -22.40
CA PRO A 56 2.12 -2.39 -20.99
C PRO A 56 3.42 -1.61 -20.78
N ILE A 57 3.32 -0.51 -20.04
CA ILE A 57 4.42 0.36 -19.66
C ILE A 57 4.72 0.10 -18.18
N LYS A 58 5.96 -0.22 -17.88
CA LYS A 58 6.42 -0.38 -16.49
C LYS A 58 6.85 0.98 -15.93
N LEU A 59 6.32 1.31 -14.77
CA LEU A 59 6.60 2.52 -14.03
C LEU A 59 7.10 2.15 -12.63
N THR A 60 7.93 3.00 -12.04
CA THR A 60 8.21 2.95 -10.60
C THR A 60 7.68 4.22 -9.95
N ILE A 61 6.83 4.06 -8.94
CA ILE A 61 6.33 5.16 -8.13
C ILE A 61 7.02 5.13 -6.76
N ASN A 62 7.75 6.18 -6.40
CA ASN A 62 8.43 6.26 -5.11
C ASN A 62 7.55 6.96 -4.08
N THR A 63 7.27 6.26 -2.98
CA THR A 63 6.81 6.86 -1.72
C THR A 63 7.97 6.88 -0.72
N TYR A 64 7.79 7.52 0.43
CA TYR A 64 8.86 7.73 1.39
C TYR A 64 8.41 7.42 2.82
N GLY A 65 9.24 6.69 3.54
CA GLY A 65 8.96 6.35 4.95
C GLY A 65 10.13 5.65 5.63
N SER A 66 9.92 5.19 6.85
CA SER A 66 10.94 4.51 7.66
C SER A 66 11.38 3.19 7.03
N SER A 67 12.68 2.88 7.05
CA SER A 67 13.22 1.62 6.48
C SER A 67 12.91 0.36 7.26
N SER A 68 12.49 0.51 8.51
CA SER A 68 12.13 -0.63 9.36
C SER A 68 10.63 -0.87 9.48
N CYS A 69 9.79 0.08 9.04
CA CYS A 69 8.35 0.04 9.31
C CYS A 69 7.46 0.27 8.09
N THR A 70 7.91 1.04 7.11
CA THR A 70 7.13 1.32 5.91
C THR A 70 7.46 0.30 4.85
N THR A 71 6.43 -0.37 4.32
CA THR A 71 6.57 -1.36 3.25
C THR A 71 5.59 -1.05 2.12
N PRO A 72 6.00 -1.14 0.83
CA PRO A 72 5.07 -1.07 -0.29
C PRO A 72 3.98 -2.14 -0.18
N ASP A 73 2.73 -1.77 -0.40
CA ASP A 73 1.56 -2.64 -0.21
C ASP A 73 0.53 -2.49 -1.35
N GLY A 74 1.04 -2.36 -2.57
CA GLY A 74 0.26 -2.30 -3.80
C GLY A 74 -0.09 -0.88 -4.25
N THR A 75 -0.83 -0.79 -5.35
CA THR A 75 -1.24 0.47 -5.96
C THR A 75 -2.68 0.38 -6.45
N GLN A 76 -3.39 1.51 -6.41
CA GLN A 76 -4.66 1.68 -7.11
C GLN A 76 -4.39 2.43 -8.41
N VAL A 77 -4.86 1.88 -9.52
CA VAL A 77 -4.59 2.42 -10.87
C VAL A 77 -5.91 2.59 -11.61
N GLU A 78 -6.13 3.80 -12.11
CA GLU A 78 -7.26 4.14 -12.96
C GLU A 78 -6.75 4.77 -14.25
N VAL A 79 -7.09 4.18 -15.40
CA VAL A 79 -6.73 4.73 -16.70
C VAL A 79 -7.98 5.23 -17.41
N ASN A 80 -8.00 6.52 -17.73
CA ASN A 80 -9.08 7.21 -18.43
C ASN A 80 -8.50 7.94 -19.65
N GLY A 81 -8.66 7.37 -20.84
CA GLY A 81 -8.04 7.87 -22.07
C GLY A 81 -6.51 7.93 -21.93
N LEU A 82 -5.93 9.09 -22.21
CA LEU A 82 -4.50 9.38 -22.07
C LEU A 82 -4.08 9.82 -20.65
N THR A 83 -4.89 9.54 -19.62
CA THR A 83 -4.54 9.86 -18.22
C THR A 83 -4.54 8.60 -17.36
N ALA A 84 -3.41 8.27 -16.75
CA ALA A 84 -3.31 7.26 -15.71
C ALA A 84 -3.21 7.94 -14.35
N THR A 85 -4.16 7.66 -13.45
CA THR A 85 -4.14 8.11 -12.06
C THR A 85 -3.73 6.94 -11.16
N ILE A 86 -2.69 7.14 -10.36
CA ILE A 86 -2.06 6.11 -9.54
C ILE A 86 -2.03 6.58 -8.08
N THR A 87 -2.55 5.76 -7.17
CA THR A 87 -2.45 5.98 -5.72
C THR A 87 -1.62 4.85 -5.12
N PRO A 88 -0.33 5.07 -4.77
CA PRO A 88 0.47 4.06 -4.11
C PRO A 88 0.02 3.86 -2.66
N LEU A 89 0.03 2.62 -2.19
CA LEU A 89 -0.42 2.26 -0.84
C LEU A 89 0.72 1.64 -0.05
N ASP A 90 1.05 2.20 1.09
CA ASP A 90 2.06 1.66 1.99
C ASP A 90 1.38 0.96 3.17
N ARG A 91 2.08 -0.02 3.73
CA ARG A 91 1.73 -0.66 5.01
C ARG A 91 2.66 -0.16 6.10
N VAL A 92 2.07 0.29 7.19
CA VAL A 92 2.75 0.87 8.36
C VAL A 92 2.23 0.25 9.66
N PRO A 93 3.01 0.24 10.76
CA PRO A 93 2.49 -0.11 12.07
C PRO A 93 1.38 0.84 12.47
N ARG A 94 0.32 0.32 13.09
CA ARG A 94 -0.75 1.18 13.62
C ARG A 94 -0.21 2.13 14.70
N PRO A 95 -0.78 3.33 14.86
CA PRO A 95 -0.35 4.29 15.89
C PRO A 95 -0.41 3.75 17.32
N ASP A 96 -1.27 2.76 17.60
CA ASP A 96 -1.41 2.11 18.90
C ASP A 96 -0.45 0.91 19.11
N SER A 97 0.43 0.65 18.13
CA SER A 97 1.42 -0.41 18.22
C SER A 97 2.67 0.05 18.99
N ASN A 98 3.26 -0.86 19.78
CA ASN A 98 4.52 -0.61 20.49
C ASN A 98 5.76 -0.84 19.59
N VAL A 99 5.68 -0.52 18.30
CA VAL A 99 6.77 -0.72 17.34
C VAL A 99 7.63 0.54 17.27
N ALA A 100 8.93 0.39 17.52
CA ALA A 100 9.89 1.46 17.31
C ALA A 100 10.40 1.41 15.85
N CYS A 101 10.30 2.54 15.16
CA CYS A 101 10.76 2.69 13.78
C CYS A 101 12.07 3.49 13.73
N THR A 102 12.90 3.20 12.75
CA THR A 102 14.07 4.00 12.40
C THR A 102 13.62 5.37 11.94
N ALA A 103 14.29 6.41 12.44
CA ALA A 103 14.00 7.82 12.12
C ALA A 103 14.68 8.26 10.81
N ASP A 104 14.49 7.47 9.75
CA ASP A 104 14.99 7.73 8.41
C ASP A 104 13.84 7.97 7.43
N LEU A 105 14.13 8.69 6.36
CA LEU A 105 13.22 8.88 5.24
C LEU A 105 13.83 8.20 4.02
N ALA A 106 13.41 6.97 3.76
CA ALA A 106 13.92 6.18 2.64
C ALA A 106 12.82 5.88 1.62
N ALA A 107 13.23 5.80 0.36
CA ALA A 107 12.35 5.52 -0.75
C ALA A 107 11.75 4.11 -0.65
N ARG A 108 10.49 4.01 -1.05
CA ARG A 108 9.65 2.79 -1.06
C ARG A 108 9.09 2.66 -2.47
N PRO A 109 9.80 1.97 -3.37
CA PRO A 109 9.39 1.88 -4.77
C PRO A 109 8.18 0.94 -4.94
N HIS A 110 7.21 1.39 -5.71
CA HIS A 110 6.04 0.64 -6.17
C HIS A 110 6.17 0.37 -7.65
N SER A 111 6.21 -0.90 -8.05
CA SER A 111 6.14 -1.28 -9.46
C SER A 111 4.70 -1.24 -9.95
N VAL A 112 4.46 -0.53 -11.06
CA VAL A 112 3.13 -0.35 -11.65
C VAL A 112 3.20 -0.61 -13.15
N GLU A 113 2.15 -1.22 -13.69
CA GLU A 113 1.97 -1.36 -15.13
C GLU A 113 0.73 -0.56 -15.57
N VAL A 114 0.89 0.25 -16.61
CA VAL A 114 -0.21 1.01 -17.24
C VAL A 114 -0.22 0.75 -18.73
N THR A 115 -1.40 0.77 -19.34
CA THR A 115 -1.56 0.61 -20.80
C THR A 115 -2.47 1.71 -21.31
N PHE A 116 -2.01 2.44 -22.33
CA PHE A 116 -2.82 3.43 -23.03
C PHE A 116 -3.33 2.86 -24.35
N ALA A 117 -4.62 3.05 -24.63
CA ALA A 117 -5.28 2.54 -25.84
C ALA A 117 -5.22 3.51 -27.04
N GLU A 118 -4.74 4.73 -26.81
CA GLU A 118 -4.73 5.83 -27.77
C GLU A 118 -3.31 6.41 -27.86
N ALA A 119 -2.97 6.97 -29.03
CA ALA A 119 -1.72 7.69 -29.24
C ALA A 119 -1.89 9.17 -28.87
N GLY A 120 -0.83 9.80 -28.37
CA GLY A 120 -0.80 11.22 -27.99
C GLY A 120 0.00 11.48 -26.71
N ASP A 121 -0.09 12.70 -26.20
CA ASP A 121 0.54 13.09 -24.94
C ASP A 121 -0.25 12.50 -23.77
N ALA A 122 0.31 11.51 -23.09
CA ALA A 122 -0.27 10.91 -21.91
C ALA A 122 0.24 11.56 -20.62
N VAL A 123 -0.62 11.57 -19.60
CA VAL A 123 -0.32 12.08 -18.26
C VAL A 123 -0.34 10.92 -17.27
N ILE A 124 0.77 10.73 -16.57
CA ILE A 124 0.86 9.91 -15.37
C ILE A 124 0.67 10.85 -14.18
N ARG A 125 -0.43 10.69 -13.45
CA ARG A 125 -0.77 11.45 -12.24
C ARG A 125 -0.66 10.55 -11.03
N VAL A 126 0.18 10.92 -10.07
CA VAL A 126 0.32 10.21 -8.79
C VAL A 126 -0.33 11.03 -7.68
N ILE A 127 -1.16 10.37 -6.86
CA ILE A 127 -1.79 10.93 -5.67
C ILE A 127 -1.18 10.26 -4.45
N GLY A 128 -0.39 11.00 -3.69
CA GLY A 128 0.21 10.55 -2.43
C GLY A 128 -0.36 11.28 -1.21
N ALA A 129 0.03 10.83 -0.03
CA ALA A 129 -0.18 11.56 1.21
C ALA A 129 0.96 12.57 1.40
N GLY A 130 0.65 13.85 1.49
CA GLY A 130 1.58 14.89 1.91
C GLY A 130 1.70 14.99 3.42
N GLY A 131 2.35 16.06 3.88
CA GLY A 131 2.33 16.42 5.30
C GLY A 131 0.92 16.76 5.78
N GLU A 132 0.66 16.50 7.06
CA GLU A 132 -0.58 16.91 7.77
C GLU A 132 -1.90 16.37 7.19
N GLY A 133 -1.86 15.22 6.49
CA GLY A 133 -3.05 14.58 5.94
C GLY A 133 -3.61 15.23 4.68
N VAL A 134 -2.88 16.19 4.09
CA VAL A 134 -3.18 16.79 2.79
C VAL A 134 -2.69 15.85 1.69
N GLN A 135 -3.37 15.80 0.55
CA GLN A 135 -2.88 15.04 -0.60
C GLN A 135 -1.79 15.80 -1.36
N THR A 136 -0.79 15.05 -1.83
CA THR A 136 0.23 15.54 -2.77
C THR A 136 -0.08 14.98 -4.16
N ILE A 137 -0.06 15.84 -5.18
CA ILE A 137 -0.20 15.41 -6.58
C ILE A 137 1.10 15.67 -7.34
N LYS A 138 1.57 14.66 -8.08
CA LYS A 138 2.71 14.76 -8.99
C LYS A 138 2.29 14.28 -10.38
N GLU A 139 2.74 14.98 -11.42
CA GLU A 139 2.41 14.65 -12.80
C GLU A 139 3.66 14.57 -13.66
N GLN A 140 3.69 13.59 -14.56
CA GLN A 140 4.68 13.47 -15.61
C GLN A 140 3.98 13.18 -16.94
N ARG A 141 4.50 13.79 -18.02
CA ARG A 141 4.02 13.52 -19.38
C ARG A 141 4.92 12.51 -20.07
N ILE A 142 4.31 11.66 -20.88
CA ILE A 142 4.99 10.75 -21.80
C ILE A 142 4.31 10.83 -23.17
N THR A 143 5.00 10.38 -24.22
CA THR A 143 4.43 10.32 -25.58
C THR A 143 4.01 8.88 -25.89
N VAL A 144 2.76 8.67 -26.26
CA VAL A 144 2.26 7.37 -26.73
C VAL A 144 2.19 7.37 -28.25
N THR A 145 2.90 6.44 -28.89
CA THR A 145 2.95 6.29 -30.35
C THR A 145 2.26 5.00 -30.79
N GLN A 146 1.94 4.91 -32.08
CA GLN A 146 1.44 3.68 -32.71
C GLN A 146 2.49 2.57 -32.69
#